data_AF-H0WZQ9-F1
#
_entry.id   AF-H0WZQ9-F1
#
_cell.length_a   1.000
_cell.length_b   1.000
_cell.length_c   1.000
_cell.angle_alpha   90.00
_cell.angle_beta   90.00
_cell.angle_gamma   90.00
#
_symmetry.space_group_name_H-M   'P 1'
#
loop_
_entity.id
_entity.type
_entity.pdbx_description
1 polymer ?
#
loop_
_entity_poly.entity_id
_entity_poly.type
_entity_poly.pdbx_seq_one_letter_code
_entity_poly.pdbx_strand_id
1 'polypeptide(L)'
;MGPGPALAWLLLLSLLSDCLRAAQSRDFTVKDIIYLHPSTTPYPGGFKCFTCEKAADNYECNRWAPDIYCPRVTAGCQKQDVDTDSAQAHSLIAKPLGKCLSTGCRDSEHEGHKV
;
A
#
# COMPACT_ATOMS: atom_id res chain seq x y z
N MET A 1 -30.97 18.52 -50.85
CA MET A 1 -29.80 18.31 -49.96
C MET A 1 -30.32 17.77 -48.65
N GLY A 2 -30.22 16.46 -48.38
CA GLY A 2 -30.76 15.87 -47.16
C GLY A 2 -29.96 16.29 -45.91
N PRO A 3 -30.54 16.26 -44.70
CA PRO A 3 -29.88 16.71 -43.46
C PRO A 3 -28.72 15.81 -42.98
N GLY A 4 -28.36 14.77 -43.75
CA GLY A 4 -27.34 13.75 -43.41
C GLY A 4 -25.97 14.27 -42.96
N PRO A 5 -25.33 15.24 -43.65
CA PRO A 5 -23.99 15.69 -43.24
C PRO A 5 -24.02 16.49 -41.92
N ALA A 6 -25.05 17.31 -41.70
CA ALA A 6 -25.18 18.07 -40.45
C ALA A 6 -25.39 17.15 -39.24
N LEU A 7 -26.24 16.13 -39.39
CA LEU A 7 -26.47 15.12 -38.35
C LEU A 7 -25.19 14.30 -38.06
N ALA A 8 -24.45 13.89 -39.09
CA ALA A 8 -23.20 13.16 -38.91
C ALA A 8 -22.14 13.98 -38.17
N TRP A 9 -22.04 15.29 -38.47
CA TRP A 9 -21.13 16.19 -37.76
C TRP A 9 -21.50 16.37 -36.29
N LEU A 10 -22.79 16.50 -35.97
CA LEU A 10 -23.25 16.61 -34.57
C LEU A 10 -22.96 15.31 -33.79
N LEU A 11 -23.13 14.15 -34.41
CA LEU A 11 -22.79 12.86 -33.81
C LEU A 11 -21.28 12.71 -33.58
N LEU A 12 -20.46 13.16 -34.54
CA LEU A 12 -19.01 13.14 -34.38
C LEU A 12 -18.55 14.08 -33.25
N LEU A 13 -19.11 15.29 -33.18
CA LEU A 13 -18.77 16.26 -32.14
C LEU A 13 -19.18 15.81 -30.74
N SER A 14 -20.34 15.13 -30.62
CA SER A 14 -20.75 14.53 -29.35
C SER A 14 -19.83 13.39 -28.92
N LEU A 15 -19.50 12.47 -29.81
CA LEU A 15 -18.52 11.41 -29.56
C LEU A 15 -17.16 11.97 -29.12
N LEU A 16 -16.66 13.00 -29.80
CA LEU A 16 -15.39 13.65 -29.44
C LEU A 16 -15.48 14.34 -28.07
N SER A 17 -16.60 15.00 -27.76
CA SER A 17 -16.81 15.62 -26.45
C SER A 17 -16.85 14.60 -25.32
N ASP A 18 -17.48 13.44 -25.54
CA ASP A 18 -17.54 12.37 -24.54
C ASP A 18 -16.18 11.73 -24.32
N CYS A 19 -15.41 11.50 -25.39
CA CYS A 19 -14.02 11.05 -25.30
C CYS A 19 -13.14 12.05 -24.52
N LEU A 20 -13.28 13.34 -24.80
CA LEU A 20 -12.51 14.38 -24.11
C LEU A 20 -12.84 14.44 -22.62
N ARG A 21 -14.12 14.29 -22.27
CA ARG A 21 -14.59 14.23 -20.88
C ARG A 21 -14.11 12.98 -20.15
N ALA A 22 -14.05 11.83 -20.83
CA ALA A 22 -13.53 10.58 -20.25
C ALA A 22 -12.01 10.65 -20.00
N ALA A 23 -11.27 11.35 -20.85
CA ALA A 23 -9.83 11.57 -20.70
C ALA A 23 -9.48 12.67 -19.69
N GLN A 24 -10.43 13.56 -19.35
CA GLN A 24 -10.20 14.63 -18.40
C GLN A 24 -10.11 14.06 -16.98
N SER A 25 -8.92 14.05 -16.40
CA SER A 25 -8.75 13.80 -14.97
C SER A 25 -9.49 14.88 -14.19
N ARG A 26 -10.39 14.45 -13.30
CA ARG A 26 -11.00 15.34 -12.30
C ARG A 26 -10.10 15.43 -11.08
N ASP A 27 -10.15 16.54 -10.38
CA ASP A 27 -9.45 16.69 -9.10
C ASP A 27 -10.01 15.72 -8.06
N PHE A 28 -9.11 15.21 -7.24
CA PHE A 28 -9.46 14.31 -6.16
C PHE A 28 -10.07 15.09 -4.99
N THR A 29 -11.24 14.66 -4.53
CA THR A 29 -11.99 15.36 -3.48
C THR A 29 -12.05 14.54 -2.18
N VAL A 30 -12.49 15.18 -1.10
CA VAL A 30 -12.73 14.50 0.18
C VAL A 30 -13.73 13.35 0.05
N LYS A 31 -14.71 13.45 -0.87
CA LYS A 31 -15.65 12.35 -1.12
C LYS A 31 -14.94 11.12 -1.68
N ASP A 32 -13.97 11.31 -2.56
CA ASP A 32 -13.17 10.23 -3.12
C ASP A 32 -12.29 9.58 -2.02
N ILE A 33 -11.72 10.37 -1.11
CA ILE A 33 -11.02 9.87 0.08
C ILE A 33 -11.93 9.00 0.93
N ILE A 34 -13.13 9.48 1.29
CA ILE A 34 -14.08 8.74 2.14
C ILE A 34 -14.56 7.47 1.44
N TYR A 35 -14.80 7.53 0.14
CA TYR A 35 -15.22 6.37 -0.65
C TYR A 35 -14.13 5.29 -0.73
N LEU A 36 -12.87 5.70 -0.94
CA LEU A 36 -11.73 4.78 -1.00
C LEU A 36 -11.28 4.28 0.38
N HIS A 37 -11.45 5.11 1.40
CA HIS A 37 -11.07 4.82 2.79
C HIS A 37 -12.28 5.04 3.73
N PRO A 38 -13.30 4.17 3.65
CA PRO A 38 -14.41 4.23 4.59
C PRO A 38 -13.84 4.04 6.00
N SER A 39 -14.02 5.05 6.85
CA SER A 39 -13.38 5.17 8.17
C SER A 39 -14.02 4.24 9.22
N THR A 40 -14.35 3.02 8.82
CA THR A 40 -14.87 1.97 9.69
C THR A 40 -13.81 0.89 9.77
N THR A 41 -13.17 0.76 10.94
CA THR A 41 -12.36 -0.42 11.21
C THR A 41 -13.27 -1.66 11.11
N PRO A 42 -12.81 -2.79 10.56
CA PRO A 42 -13.65 -3.99 10.41
C PRO A 42 -14.07 -4.60 11.75
N TYR A 43 -13.46 -4.14 12.85
CA TYR A 43 -13.78 -4.50 14.23
C TYR A 43 -13.30 -3.42 15.21
N PRO A 44 -13.87 -3.34 16.43
CA PRO A 44 -13.43 -2.40 17.46
C PRO A 44 -11.94 -2.55 17.77
N GLY A 45 -11.19 -1.45 17.74
CA GLY A 45 -9.74 -1.45 17.97
C GLY A 45 -8.92 -2.01 16.80
N GLY A 46 -9.51 -2.17 15.61
CA GLY A 46 -8.77 -2.54 14.40
C GLY A 46 -7.69 -1.51 14.07
N PHE A 47 -6.49 -2.00 13.78
CA PHE A 47 -5.32 -1.19 13.41
C PHE A 47 -4.65 -1.80 12.17
N LYS A 48 -3.74 -1.03 11.57
CA LYS A 48 -2.95 -1.45 10.39
C LYS A 48 -1.47 -1.46 10.74
N CYS A 49 -0.74 -2.37 10.13
CA CYS A 49 0.72 -2.39 10.11
C CYS A 49 1.17 -2.44 8.65
N PHE A 50 2.27 -1.78 8.31
CA PHE A 50 3.01 -2.14 7.11
C PHE A 50 3.39 -3.62 7.21
N THR A 51 3.12 -4.41 6.17
CA THR A 51 3.41 -5.84 6.16
C THR A 51 4.28 -6.18 4.95
N CYS A 52 5.52 -6.56 5.20
CA CYS A 52 6.51 -6.93 4.19
C CYS A 52 7.47 -7.97 4.77
N GLU A 53 8.04 -8.80 3.89
CA GLU A 53 9.04 -9.81 4.25
C GLU A 53 10.29 -9.60 3.40
N LYS A 54 11.44 -9.42 4.06
CA LYS A 54 12.77 -9.27 3.42
C LYS A 54 12.80 -8.21 2.32
N ALA A 55 12.18 -7.06 2.55
CA ALA A 55 12.34 -5.90 1.68
C ALA A 55 13.80 -5.40 1.75
N ALA A 56 14.29 -4.78 0.68
CA ALA A 56 15.66 -4.25 0.65
C ALA A 56 15.87 -3.15 1.70
N ASP A 57 14.84 -2.34 1.92
CA ASP A 57 14.84 -1.26 2.89
C ASP A 57 13.41 -0.90 3.36
N ASN A 58 13.32 0.13 4.21
CA ASN A 58 12.06 0.65 4.71
C ASN A 58 11.20 1.33 3.63
N TYR A 59 11.82 1.89 2.59
CA TYR A 59 11.09 2.55 1.51
C TYR A 59 10.36 1.53 0.64
N GLU A 60 11.05 0.49 0.17
CA GLU A 60 10.46 -0.59 -0.62
C GLU A 60 9.38 -1.32 0.18
N CYS A 61 9.59 -1.55 1.49
CA CYS A 61 8.54 -2.10 2.35
C CYS A 61 7.28 -1.23 2.36
N ASN A 62 7.41 0.08 2.62
CA ASN A 62 6.27 0.99 2.70
C ASN A 62 5.55 1.14 1.35
N ARG A 63 6.31 1.09 0.25
CA ARG A 63 5.79 1.28 -1.11
C ARG A 63 4.86 0.15 -1.55
N TRP A 64 5.16 -1.09 -1.14
CA TRP A 64 4.45 -2.28 -1.60
C TRP A 64 3.59 -2.96 -0.54
N ALA A 65 3.63 -2.49 0.70
CA ALA A 65 2.78 -3.03 1.76
C ALA A 65 1.29 -2.87 1.42
N PRO A 66 0.47 -3.90 1.66
CA PRO A 66 -0.96 -3.81 1.43
C PRO A 66 -1.65 -2.92 2.46
N ASP A 67 -2.59 -2.08 2.01
CA ASP A 67 -3.40 -1.22 2.89
C ASP A 67 -4.56 -1.98 3.56
N ILE A 68 -4.25 -3.01 4.33
CA ILE A 68 -5.22 -3.91 4.97
C ILE A 68 -5.13 -3.84 6.50
N TYR A 69 -6.25 -4.10 7.16
CA TYR A 69 -6.29 -4.24 8.62
C TYR A 69 -5.62 -5.53 9.07
N CYS A 70 -4.98 -5.47 10.24
CA CYS A 70 -4.37 -6.64 10.85
C CYS A 70 -5.45 -7.68 11.23
N PRO A 71 -5.07 -8.95 11.46
CA PRO A 71 -5.97 -9.93 12.04
C PRO A 71 -6.32 -9.60 13.50
N ARG A 72 -7.52 -9.96 13.96
CA ARG A 72 -8.02 -9.70 15.33
C ARG A 72 -7.11 -10.22 16.47
N VAL A 73 -6.34 -11.27 16.21
CA VAL A 73 -5.44 -11.91 17.19
C VAL A 73 -4.09 -11.22 17.33
N THR A 74 -3.85 -10.15 16.59
CA THR A 74 -2.62 -9.36 16.67
C THR A 74 -2.79 -8.20 17.63
N ALA A 75 -1.70 -7.82 18.29
CA ALA A 75 -1.69 -6.75 19.30
C ALA A 75 -0.63 -5.68 19.02
N GLY A 76 0.24 -5.87 18.03
CA GLY A 76 1.22 -4.89 17.63
C GLY A 76 1.94 -5.22 16.33
N CYS A 77 2.72 -4.26 15.84
CA CYS A 77 3.58 -4.41 14.68
C CYS A 77 5.00 -4.72 15.13
N GLN A 78 5.58 -5.83 14.66
CA GLN A 78 6.98 -6.15 14.88
C GLN A 78 7.80 -5.69 13.67
N LYS A 79 8.87 -4.94 13.93
CA LYS A 79 9.88 -4.56 12.95
C LYS A 79 11.13 -5.40 13.19
N GLN A 80 11.67 -6.00 12.13
CA GLN A 80 12.92 -6.74 12.16
C GLN A 80 13.81 -6.22 11.04
N ASP A 81 14.97 -5.72 11.45
CA ASP A 81 16.05 -5.27 10.60
C ASP A 81 17.19 -6.28 10.73
N VAL A 82 17.62 -6.84 9.61
CA VAL A 82 18.82 -7.67 9.54
C VAL A 82 19.80 -6.94 8.67
N ASP A 83 20.95 -6.59 9.25
CA ASP A 83 22.07 -6.02 8.53
C ASP A 83 23.23 -7.01 8.58
N THR A 84 23.74 -7.38 7.43
CA THR A 84 24.92 -8.24 7.26
C THR A 84 25.86 -7.57 6.28
N ASP A 85 27.16 -7.89 6.35
CA ASP A 85 28.18 -7.33 5.44
C ASP A 85 27.85 -7.46 3.94
N SER A 86 26.93 -8.38 3.58
CA SER A 86 26.54 -8.67 2.20
C SER A 86 25.12 -8.24 1.82
N ALA A 87 24.24 -7.98 2.79
CA ALA A 87 22.82 -7.73 2.53
C ALA A 87 22.11 -7.10 3.74
N GLN A 88 21.16 -6.21 3.42
CA GLN A 88 20.19 -5.67 4.37
C GLN A 88 18.80 -6.24 4.05
N ALA A 89 18.05 -6.61 5.08
CA ALA A 89 16.69 -7.09 4.96
C ALA A 89 15.78 -6.44 5.99
N HIS A 90 14.65 -5.92 5.51
CA HIS A 90 13.64 -5.26 6.29
C HIS A 90 12.33 -6.04 6.32
N SER A 91 11.80 -6.32 7.51
CA SER A 91 10.50 -6.98 7.67
C SER A 91 9.64 -6.26 8.70
N LEU A 92 8.38 -6.01 8.34
CA LEU A 92 7.35 -5.55 9.27
C LEU A 92 6.20 -6.54 9.23
N ILE A 93 5.76 -7.03 10.38
CA ILE A 93 4.72 -8.06 10.47
C ILE A 93 3.83 -7.78 11.67
N ALA A 94 2.51 -7.88 11.49
CA ALA A 94 1.56 -7.86 12.60
C ALA A 94 1.67 -9.15 13.43
N LYS A 95 1.85 -9.03 14.76
CA LYS A 95 2.04 -10.18 15.65
C LYS A 95 1.17 -10.08 16.91
N PRO A 96 0.84 -11.22 17.55
CA PRO A 96 0.26 -11.24 18.90
C PRO A 96 1.25 -10.69 19.93
N LEU A 97 0.74 -10.16 21.06
CA LEU A 97 1.57 -9.53 22.10
C LEU A 97 2.71 -10.42 22.59
N GLY A 98 2.45 -11.73 22.78
CA GLY A 98 3.45 -12.70 23.25
C GLY A 98 4.68 -12.84 22.34
N LYS A 99 4.59 -12.46 21.07
CA LYS A 99 5.71 -12.49 20.11
C LYS A 99 6.54 -11.21 20.12
N CYS A 100 6.08 -10.16 20.78
CA CYS A 100 6.78 -8.88 20.91
C CYS A 100 7.41 -8.69 22.31
N LEU A 101 7.48 -9.75 23.14
CA LEU A 101 8.03 -9.65 24.49
C LEU A 101 9.56 -9.60 24.54
N SER A 102 10.24 -10.03 23.47
CA SER A 102 11.69 -10.03 23.35
C SER A 102 12.11 -9.09 22.22
N THR A 103 12.12 -7.79 22.52
CA THR A 103 12.52 -6.71 21.60
C THR A 103 13.91 -6.20 21.93
N GLY A 104 14.65 -5.80 20.90
CA GLY A 104 15.99 -5.22 21.02
C GLY A 104 16.80 -5.52 19.77
N CYS A 105 17.89 -4.78 19.59
CA CYS A 105 18.89 -5.11 18.60
C CYS A 105 19.96 -5.99 19.26
N ARG A 106 20.47 -6.96 18.52
CA ARG A 106 21.61 -7.77 18.94
C ARG A 106 22.52 -7.96 17.75
N ASP A 107 23.81 -7.82 17.96
CA ASP A 107 24.79 -8.18 16.94
C ASP A 107 24.62 -9.65 16.59
N SER A 108 24.55 -9.96 15.30
CA SER A 108 24.60 -11.34 14.88
C SER A 108 26.02 -11.83 15.15
N GLU A 109 26.19 -12.85 15.99
CA GLU A 109 27.50 -13.48 16.16
C GLU A 109 27.93 -14.02 14.80
N HIS A 110 28.83 -13.31 14.11
CA HIS A 110 29.62 -13.91 13.07
C HIS A 110 30.48 -14.98 13.75
N GLU A 111 30.15 -16.26 13.55
CA GLU A 111 31.13 -17.32 13.72
C GLU A 111 32.35 -16.90 12.89
N GLY A 112 33.38 -16.42 13.60
CA GLY A 112 34.59 -15.92 12.98
C GLY A 112 35.16 -16.99 12.05
N HIS A 113 35.47 -16.59 10.82
CA HIS A 113 36.39 -17.36 10.02
C HIS A 113 37.71 -17.43 10.79
N LYS A 114 37.98 -18.57 11.41
CA LYS A 114 39.35 -18.96 11.76
C LYS A 114 40.13 -19.10 10.46
N VAL A 115 41.06 -18.18 10.23
CA VAL A 115 42.29 -18.42 9.46
C VAL A 115 43.45 -17.80 10.20
#